data_AF-A0AAV2I8L1-F1
#
_entry.id   AF-A0AAV2I8L1-F1
#
_cell.length_a   1.000
_cell.length_b   1.000
_cell.length_c   1.000
_cell.angle_alpha   90.00
_cell.angle_beta   90.00
_cell.angle_gamma   90.00
#
_symmetry.space_group_name_H-M   'P 1'
#
loop_
_entity.id
_entity.type
_entity.pdbx_description
1 polymer ?
#
loop_
_entity_poly.entity_id
_entity_poly.type
_entity_poly.pdbx_seq_one_letter_code
_entity_poly.pdbx_strand_id
1 'polypeptide(L)'
;LLQLTPCLETVDQSVDKGDSSLSLIIPNSLFYVRYIWMTPHTNTTDYTIVVIRSDELSHLELNHVRVVTNITAYNVPGDGDYQIINLMVPKGVNTLTTKPVARFGCYLFGKGAGESYMHPVGFYVSSIL
;
A
#
# COMPACT_ATOMS: atom_id res chain seq x y z
N LEU A 1 15.24 -29.08 4.84
CA LEU A 1 16.12 -27.91 4.68
C LEU A 1 15.44 -26.95 3.71
N LEU A 2 14.85 -25.87 4.24
CA LEU A 2 14.22 -24.82 3.45
C LEU A 2 15.30 -23.83 3.02
N GLN A 3 15.56 -23.76 1.71
CA GLN A 3 16.42 -22.74 1.11
C GLN A 3 15.59 -21.45 1.00
N LEU A 4 15.86 -20.51 1.89
CA LEU A 4 15.40 -19.13 1.77
C LEU A 4 16.13 -18.51 0.58
N THR A 5 15.40 -18.09 -0.44
CA THR A 5 15.95 -17.32 -1.56
C THR A 5 16.44 -15.97 -1.00
N PRO A 6 17.71 -15.60 -1.22
CA PRO A 6 18.25 -14.36 -0.69
C PRO A 6 17.66 -13.16 -1.45
N CYS A 7 17.16 -12.19 -0.68
CA CYS A 7 17.12 -10.80 -1.13
C CYS A 7 18.57 -10.32 -1.28
N LEU A 8 19.17 -10.48 -2.46
CA LEU A 8 20.41 -9.78 -2.83
C LEU A 8 20.37 -9.50 -4.34
N GLU A 9 20.10 -8.25 -4.70
CA GLU A 9 21.12 -7.28 -5.10
C GLU A 9 21.50 -7.41 -6.58
N THR A 10 20.77 -6.68 -7.43
CA THR A 10 21.45 -5.85 -8.44
C THR A 10 21.42 -4.43 -7.91
N VAL A 11 22.41 -4.09 -7.07
CA VAL A 11 22.68 -2.70 -6.69
C VAL A 11 23.16 -1.98 -7.94
N ASP A 12 22.24 -1.34 -8.64
CA ASP A 12 22.61 -0.20 -9.49
C ASP A 12 22.93 0.95 -8.53
N GLN A 13 24.22 1.29 -8.41
CA GLN A 13 24.74 2.37 -7.56
C GLN A 13 24.40 3.77 -8.11
N SER A 14 23.19 3.97 -8.63
CA SER A 14 22.75 5.28 -9.08
C SER A 14 21.36 5.62 -8.53
N VAL A 15 21.41 6.40 -7.45
CA VAL A 15 20.29 7.01 -6.71
C VAL A 15 19.62 6.02 -5.75
N ASP A 16 19.76 6.31 -4.44
CA ASP A 16 18.89 5.86 -3.34
C ASP A 16 17.43 6.21 -3.67
N LYS A 17 16.85 5.45 -4.60
CA LYS A 17 15.43 5.52 -4.91
C LYS A 17 14.78 4.66 -3.86
N GLY A 18 14.47 5.26 -2.71
CA GLY A 18 13.75 4.66 -1.58
C GLY A 18 12.92 3.48 -2.07
N ASP A 19 13.48 2.29 -1.86
CA ASP A 19 12.78 1.07 -2.19
C ASP A 19 11.62 0.98 -1.21
N SER A 20 10.53 0.33 -1.60
CA SER A 20 9.47 -0.01 -0.66
C SER A 20 10.01 -1.10 0.26
N SER A 21 10.93 -0.74 1.16
CA SER A 21 11.31 -1.53 2.31
C SER A 21 10.09 -1.52 3.23
N LEU A 22 9.11 -2.34 2.87
CA LEU A 22 8.06 -2.82 3.74
C LEU A 22 8.78 -3.43 4.93
N SER A 23 8.94 -2.67 6.00
CA SER A 23 9.33 -3.20 7.30
C SER A 23 8.25 -4.18 7.71
N LEU A 24 8.41 -5.43 7.25
CA LEU A 24 8.11 -6.78 7.76
C LEU A 24 7.16 -6.94 8.96
N ILE A 25 6.21 -6.04 9.11
CA ILE A 25 5.17 -6.07 10.11
C ILE A 25 3.97 -5.51 9.36
N ILE A 26 3.04 -6.37 9.00
CA ILE A 26 1.64 -5.95 8.84
C ILE A 26 1.25 -5.49 10.25
N PRO A 27 1.11 -4.18 10.58
CA PRO A 27 0.47 -3.82 11.83
C PRO A 27 -0.93 -4.42 11.83
N ASN A 28 -1.08 -5.53 12.56
CA ASN A 28 -2.35 -6.16 12.91
C ASN A 28 -3.34 -5.15 13.54
N SER A 29 -2.84 -3.98 13.95
CA SER A 29 -3.57 -2.93 14.66
C SER A 29 -4.25 -1.87 13.78
N LEU A 30 -4.03 -1.85 12.45
CA LEU A 30 -4.54 -0.78 11.59
C LEU A 30 -5.45 -1.28 10.46
N PHE A 31 -6.24 -2.32 10.71
CA PHE A 31 -7.19 -2.86 9.75
C PHE A 31 -8.56 -2.19 9.91
N TYR A 32 -9.00 -1.45 8.91
CA TYR A 32 -10.26 -0.69 8.93
C TYR A 32 -11.21 -1.15 7.83
N VAL A 33 -12.49 -0.77 7.96
CA VAL A 33 -13.52 -1.03 6.95
C VAL A 33 -13.52 0.00 5.82
N ARG A 34 -12.89 1.14 6.04
CA ARG A 34 -12.78 2.26 5.12
C ARG A 34 -11.52 3.06 5.45
N TYR A 35 -10.86 3.54 4.40
CA TYR A 35 -9.79 4.51 4.51
C TYR A 35 -10.14 5.75 3.70
N ILE A 36 -9.82 6.91 4.25
CA ILE A 36 -9.93 8.21 3.57
C ILE A 36 -8.61 8.92 3.80
N TRP A 37 -8.02 9.47 2.74
CA TRP A 37 -6.78 10.23 2.82
C TRP A 37 -6.73 11.32 1.75
N MET A 38 -5.77 12.22 1.91
CA MET A 38 -5.42 13.21 0.90
C MET A 38 -3.96 12.96 0.48
N THR A 39 -3.70 12.85 -0.81
CA THR A 39 -2.31 12.79 -1.31
C THR A 39 -1.65 14.16 -1.13
N PRO A 40 -0.36 14.22 -0.77
CA PRO A 40 0.37 15.48 -0.73
C PRO A 40 0.39 16.19 -2.10
N HIS A 41 0.39 17.53 -2.07
CA HIS A 41 0.57 18.36 -3.27
C HIS A 41 2.05 18.44 -3.65
N THR A 42 2.67 17.28 -3.90
CA THR A 42 4.08 17.14 -4.29
C THR A 42 4.18 16.51 -5.69
N ASN A 43 5.36 16.61 -6.32
CA ASN A 43 5.66 16.06 -7.64
C ASN A 43 6.01 14.56 -7.56
N THR A 44 5.32 13.85 -6.68
CA THR A 44 5.43 12.41 -6.47
C THR A 44 4.39 11.67 -7.30
N THR A 45 4.72 10.46 -7.74
CA THR A 45 3.72 9.47 -8.15
C THR A 45 3.30 8.70 -6.91
N ASP A 46 2.00 8.69 -6.62
CA ASP A 46 1.46 8.13 -5.38
C ASP A 46 0.91 6.74 -5.59
N TYR A 47 1.10 5.91 -4.58
CA TYR A 47 0.69 4.53 -4.58
C TYR A 47 0.11 4.15 -3.21
N THR A 48 -0.69 3.09 -3.21
CA THR A 48 -1.13 2.44 -1.99
C THR A 48 -0.88 0.94 -2.06
N ILE A 49 -0.42 0.38 -0.95
CA ILE A 49 -0.31 -1.06 -0.71
C ILE A 49 -1.52 -1.47 0.11
N VAL A 50 -2.27 -2.43 -0.41
CA VAL A 50 -3.46 -2.97 0.26
C VAL A 50 -3.19 -4.41 0.67
N VAL A 51 -3.41 -4.70 1.94
CA VAL A 51 -3.35 -6.07 2.50
C VAL A 51 -4.77 -6.50 2.82
N ILE A 52 -5.32 -7.43 2.06
CA ILE A 52 -6.74 -7.79 2.12
C ILE A 52 -6.91 -9.30 2.01
N ARG A 53 -7.97 -9.86 2.60
CA ARG A 53 -8.28 -11.28 2.40
C ARG A 53 -8.62 -11.53 0.92
N SER A 54 -8.20 -12.67 0.41
CA SER A 54 -8.34 -13.05 -0.99
C SER A 54 -9.80 -13.07 -1.46
N ASP A 55 -10.73 -13.48 -0.59
CA ASP A 55 -12.17 -13.48 -0.84
C ASP A 55 -12.80 -12.08 -0.85
N GLU A 56 -12.12 -11.08 -0.27
CA GLU A 56 -12.58 -9.70 -0.20
C GLU A 56 -12.02 -8.81 -1.31
N LEU A 57 -10.97 -9.26 -2.00
CA LEU A 57 -10.28 -8.47 -3.04
C LEU A 57 -11.24 -8.03 -4.14
N SER A 58 -12.17 -8.89 -4.55
CA SER A 58 -13.15 -8.62 -5.61
C SER A 58 -14.13 -7.48 -5.28
N HIS A 59 -14.22 -7.09 -4.01
CA HIS A 59 -15.10 -6.03 -3.51
C HIS A 59 -14.36 -4.71 -3.27
N LEU A 60 -13.05 -4.67 -3.48
CA LEU A 60 -12.24 -3.48 -3.25
C LEU A 60 -12.57 -2.38 -4.27
N GLU A 61 -12.78 -1.17 -3.76
CA GLU A 61 -13.15 0.01 -4.52
C GLU A 61 -12.25 1.18 -4.13
N LEU A 62 -11.59 1.77 -5.12
CA LEU A 62 -10.85 3.03 -4.99
C LEU A 62 -11.69 4.14 -5.64
N ASN A 63 -12.05 5.16 -4.86
CA ASN A 63 -12.88 6.28 -5.32
C ASN A 63 -14.18 5.84 -6.00
N HIS A 64 -14.85 4.83 -5.43
CA HIS A 64 -16.08 4.22 -5.95
C HIS A 64 -15.91 3.48 -7.29
N VAL A 65 -14.68 3.24 -7.72
CA VAL A 65 -14.36 2.42 -8.89
C VAL A 65 -13.77 1.10 -8.42
N ARG A 66 -14.35 -0.01 -8.88
CA ARG A 66 -13.86 -1.33 -8.50
C ARG A 66 -12.46 -1.59 -9.04
N VAL A 67 -11.66 -2.19 -8.20
CA VAL A 67 -10.25 -2.52 -8.38
C VAL A 67 -10.17 -3.91 -9.06
N VAL A 68 -10.76 -4.06 -10.27
CA VAL A 68 -10.93 -5.38 -10.94
C VAL A 68 -10.01 -5.58 -12.15
N THR A 69 -9.38 -4.54 -12.65
CA THR A 69 -8.67 -4.58 -13.94
C THR A 69 -7.16 -4.61 -13.76
N ASN A 70 -6.53 -5.72 -14.15
CA ASN A 70 -5.08 -5.90 -14.36
C ASN A 70 -4.18 -5.63 -13.15
N ILE A 71 -4.55 -6.19 -11.99
CA ILE A 71 -3.78 -5.98 -10.76
C ILE A 71 -3.07 -7.26 -10.41
N THR A 72 -1.76 -7.15 -10.18
CA THR A 72 -0.98 -8.28 -9.69
C THR A 72 -1.16 -8.36 -8.19
N ALA A 73 -1.69 -9.49 -7.72
CA ALA A 73 -1.83 -9.81 -6.31
C ALA A 73 -0.78 -10.84 -5.90
N TYR A 74 -0.15 -10.61 -4.75
CA TYR A 74 0.86 -11.49 -4.17
C TYR A 74 0.33 -12.05 -2.86
N ASN A 75 0.50 -13.35 -2.63
CA ASN A 75 0.11 -13.94 -1.35
C ASN A 75 1.01 -13.42 -0.22
N VAL A 76 0.43 -13.20 0.96
CA VAL A 76 1.21 -12.85 2.17
C VAL A 76 1.98 -14.09 2.63
N PRO A 77 3.32 -14.03 2.77
CA PRO A 77 4.09 -15.16 3.29
C PRO A 77 3.63 -15.52 4.72
N GLY A 78 3.32 -16.80 4.94
CA GLY A 78 2.85 -17.29 6.25
C GLY A 78 1.34 -17.15 6.48
N ASP A 79 0.61 -16.44 5.60
CA ASP A 79 -0.85 -16.33 5.67
C ASP A 79 -1.46 -16.34 4.26
N GLY A 80 -1.83 -17.53 3.79
CA GLY A 80 -2.36 -17.75 2.44
C GLY A 80 -3.75 -17.17 2.20
N ASP A 81 -4.46 -16.77 3.25
CA ASP A 81 -5.78 -16.16 3.12
C ASP A 81 -5.68 -14.68 2.71
N TYR A 82 -4.51 -14.06 2.86
CA TYR A 82 -4.29 -12.65 2.55
C TYR A 82 -3.45 -12.44 1.28
N GLN A 83 -3.78 -11.36 0.59
CA GLN A 83 -3.10 -10.87 -0.59
C GLN A 83 -2.66 -9.43 -0.41
N ILE A 84 -1.55 -9.11 -1.06
CA ILE A 84 -0.96 -7.79 -1.18
C ILE A 84 -1.14 -7.33 -2.62
N ILE A 85 -1.71 -6.14 -2.80
CA ILE A 85 -1.79 -5.47 -4.10
C ILE A 85 -1.21 -4.06 -4.00
N ASN A 86 -0.68 -3.58 -5.13
CA ASN A 86 -0.21 -2.20 -5.28
C ASN A 86 -1.12 -1.46 -6.25
N LEU A 87 -1.62 -0.31 -5.84
CA LEU A 87 -2.49 0.55 -6.66
C LEU A 87 -1.83 1.91 -6.85
N MET A 88 -1.90 2.46 -8.06
CA MET A 88 -1.59 3.87 -8.29
C MET A 88 -2.77 4.72 -7.81
N VAL A 89 -2.47 5.82 -7.13
CA VAL A 89 -3.46 6.68 -6.49
C VAL A 89 -3.48 8.05 -7.18
N PRO A 90 -4.66 8.57 -7.58
CA PRO A 90 -4.75 9.91 -8.15
C PRO A 90 -4.53 10.98 -7.08
N LYS A 91 -4.10 12.15 -7.52
CA LYS A 91 -3.96 13.31 -6.64
C LYS A 91 -5.32 13.75 -6.10
N GLY A 92 -5.35 14.17 -4.84
CA GLY A 92 -6.52 14.71 -4.15
C GLY A 92 -7.01 13.82 -3.01
N VAL A 93 -8.31 13.92 -2.73
CA VAL A 93 -8.98 13.12 -1.71
C VAL A 93 -9.32 11.75 -2.28
N ASN A 94 -8.89 10.72 -1.58
CA ASN A 94 -9.07 9.34 -1.97
C ASN A 94 -9.82 8.56 -0.90
N THR A 95 -10.65 7.63 -1.34
CA THR A 95 -11.40 6.71 -0.49
C THR A 95 -11.18 5.29 -0.97
N LEU A 96 -10.77 4.41 -0.05
CA LEU A 96 -10.66 2.97 -0.31
C LEU A 96 -11.66 2.24 0.58
N THR A 97 -12.50 1.44 -0.03
CA THR A 97 -13.57 0.68 0.62
C THR A 97 -13.63 -0.74 0.10
N THR A 98 -14.22 -1.63 0.88
CA THR A 98 -14.61 -2.98 0.45
C THR A 98 -16.06 -3.24 0.88
N LYS A 99 -16.51 -4.50 0.93
CA LYS A 99 -17.83 -4.84 1.45
C LYS A 99 -17.99 -4.39 2.92
N PRO A 100 -19.21 -4.03 3.35
CA PRO A 100 -19.47 -3.68 4.74
C PRO A 100 -18.93 -4.78 5.67
N VAL A 101 -18.17 -4.39 6.69
CA VAL A 101 -17.50 -5.24 7.71
C VAL A 101 -16.16 -5.88 7.35
N ALA A 102 -15.77 -5.99 6.08
CA ALA A 102 -14.47 -6.53 5.74
C ALA A 102 -13.37 -5.54 6.12
N ARG A 103 -12.37 -6.01 6.88
CA ARG A 103 -11.23 -5.21 7.30
C ARG A 103 -10.01 -5.55 6.46
N PHE A 104 -9.25 -4.53 6.12
CA PHE A 104 -8.03 -4.66 5.31
C PHE A 104 -7.02 -3.61 5.79
N GLY A 105 -5.74 -3.82 5.49
CA GLY A 105 -4.64 -2.90 5.74
C GLY A 105 -4.38 -2.00 4.54
N CYS A 106 -3.97 -0.75 4.77
CA CYS A 106 -3.68 0.22 3.72
C CYS A 106 -2.47 1.10 4.09
N TYR A 107 -1.49 1.20 3.19
CA TYR A 107 -0.26 1.97 3.39
C TYR A 107 0.01 2.84 2.17
N LEU A 108 0.33 4.10 2.38
CA LEU A 108 0.61 5.04 1.30
C LEU A 108 2.09 5.24 1.14
N PHE A 109 2.52 5.36 -0.10
CA PHE A 109 3.85 5.79 -0.43
C PHE A 109 3.83 6.63 -1.70
N GLY A 110 4.75 7.60 -1.78
CA GLY A 110 4.93 8.44 -2.94
C GLY A 110 6.40 8.47 -3.35
N LYS A 111 6.64 8.45 -4.66
CA LYS A 111 7.99 8.46 -5.24
C LYS A 111 8.12 9.60 -6.25
N GLY A 112 9.04 10.52 -6.00
CA GLY A 112 9.37 11.64 -6.87
C GLY A 112 10.87 11.83 -7.00
N ALA A 113 11.30 12.76 -7.86
CA ALA A 113 12.71 13.14 -7.97
C ALA A 113 13.09 14.02 -6.77
N GLY A 114 13.90 13.49 -5.85
CA GLY A 114 14.35 14.22 -4.66
C GLY A 114 13.37 14.25 -3.49
N GLU A 115 12.21 13.61 -3.62
CA GLU A 115 11.20 13.51 -2.56
C GLU A 115 10.53 12.13 -2.56
N SER A 116 10.30 11.59 -1.37
CA SER A 116 9.51 10.38 -1.17
C SER A 116 8.82 10.44 0.19
N TYR A 117 7.70 9.73 0.32
CA TYR A 117 7.03 9.59 1.60
C TYR A 117 6.51 8.16 1.76
N MET A 118 6.37 7.71 3.01
CA MET A 118 5.65 6.50 3.35
C MET A 118 4.94 6.71 4.68
N HIS A 119 3.64 6.42 4.75
CA HIS A 119 2.89 6.48 6.00
C HIS A 119 1.70 5.52 5.99
N PRO A 120 1.27 4.99 7.15
CA PRO A 120 0.01 4.27 7.22
C PRO A 120 -1.15 5.23 6.89
N VAL A 121 -2.23 4.71 6.31
CA VAL A 121 -3.41 5.54 6.07
C VAL A 121 -4.12 5.87 7.38
N GLY A 122 -4.53 7.13 7.54
CA GLY A 122 -5.08 7.65 8.79
C GLY A 122 -4.02 8.23 9.73
N PHE A 123 -2.74 8.28 9.31
CA PHE A 123 -1.72 9.04 10.01
C PHE A 123 -1.99 10.55 9.87
N TYR A 124 -2.31 11.21 10.98
CA TYR A 124 -2.36 12.67 11.05
C TYR A 124 -0.95 13.19 11.26
N VAL A 125 -0.33 13.77 10.21
CA VAL A 125 0.87 14.59 10.41
C VAL A 125 0.41 15.95 10.90
N SER A 126 0.60 16.25 12.19
CA SER A 126 0.51 17.63 12.66
C SER A 126 1.68 18.40 12.09
N SER A 127 1.42 19.48 11.36
CA SER A 127 2.46 20.46 11.05
C SER A 127 2.97 21.02 12.38
N ILE A 128 4.28 20.93 12.64
CA ILE A 128 4.90 21.74 13.68
C ILE A 128 5.10 23.11 13.03
N LEU A 129 4.24 24.07 13.38
CA LEU A 129 4.48 25.49 13.14
C LEU A 129 5.37 26.04 14.24
#